data_AF-A0A228HNV8-F1
#
_entry.id   AF-A0A228HNV8-F1
#
_cell.length_a   1.000
_cell.length_b   1.000
_cell.length_c   1.000
_cell.angle_alpha   90.00
_cell.angle_beta   90.00
_cell.angle_gamma   90.00
#
_symmetry.space_group_name_H-M   'P 1'
#
loop_
_entity.id
_entity.type
_entity.pdbx_description
1 polymer ?
#
loop_
_entity_poly.entity_id
_entity_poly.type
_entity_poly.pdbx_seq_one_letter_code
_entity_poly.pdbx_strand_id
1 'polypeptide(L)'
;MTEVGQLATSRQLALALFEDATAEGLAVDAARSDVGFARKNILIRIVDLGVAARRLIDAAYFIVAQEDRVHDLYDVELDYFKWLMRYSSRNNAHLEQVITEAQKALIQATTAPTPDGDKPFGSVQLIGRVSFQGGRFQFRIPTDLISIIRGPGKSHWLSLRITSLFTLSYARVMYDHLLPFADEGSTDWLTLDELRGWQGEMGANALVFKYFKRDWLEPAVKQINELSDITLEYETRNEPGSRKIGRLRFRIARKDVAERVLHTYEEAQEIYRVLKQELGLSSDQLNQIGANRGTYTDDRLHQAIERTRFSLKLGKVSKSPAGFFMKALKEGWVVSDAEREMITVQQTLALVEQREFDDKVKAQSVAALNTAAQESSAQERMREEARAGRAQYDAAEQKQKDEWLRTYLSSSGGKIMLRRLKLNPDVVDEATVLGDVDLVGDFARFVFNKTKTKAKGPGSRARAG
;
A
#
# COMPACT_ATOMS: atom_id res chain seq x y z
N MET A 1 -1.26 -19.61 -23.91
CA MET A 1 -0.51 -20.23 -22.80
C MET A 1 0.48 -19.18 -22.34
N THR A 2 0.12 -18.43 -21.31
CA THR A 2 0.96 -17.39 -20.71
C THR A 2 2.05 -18.04 -19.88
N GLU A 3 3.32 -17.72 -20.18
CA GLU A 3 4.48 -18.14 -19.41
C GLU A 3 4.30 -17.73 -17.94
N VAL A 4 4.38 -18.72 -17.06
CA VAL A 4 4.47 -18.50 -15.62
C VAL A 4 5.81 -17.83 -15.37
N GLY A 5 5.79 -16.54 -15.03
CA GLY A 5 7.01 -15.79 -14.73
C GLY A 5 7.86 -16.54 -13.69
N GLN A 6 9.10 -16.87 -14.05
CA GLN A 6 10.06 -17.47 -13.14
C GLN A 6 10.24 -16.54 -11.93
N LEU A 7 9.79 -16.98 -10.76
CA LEU A 7 10.11 -16.35 -9.48
C LEU A 7 11.65 -16.29 -9.37
N ALA A 8 12.18 -15.11 -9.04
CA ALA A 8 13.62 -14.93 -8.86
C ALA A 8 14.13 -15.90 -7.78
N THR A 9 15.26 -16.57 -8.06
CA THR A 9 15.89 -17.48 -7.09
C THR A 9 16.40 -16.69 -5.88
N SER A 10 16.54 -17.30 -4.70
CA SER A 10 17.02 -16.59 -3.51
C SER A 10 18.42 -15.98 -3.71
N ARG A 11 19.22 -16.55 -4.63
CA ARG A 11 20.48 -15.96 -5.08
C ARG A 11 20.29 -14.71 -5.93
N GLN A 12 19.37 -14.71 -6.90
CA GLN A 12 19.05 -13.51 -7.70
C GLN A 12 18.54 -12.37 -6.80
N LEU A 13 17.71 -12.69 -5.80
CA LEU A 13 17.29 -11.72 -4.78
C LEU A 13 18.48 -11.22 -3.96
N ALA A 14 19.39 -12.11 -3.52
CA ALA A 14 20.59 -11.71 -2.79
C ALA A 14 21.56 -10.84 -3.62
N LEU A 15 21.68 -11.09 -4.92
CA LEU A 15 22.47 -10.25 -5.85
C LEU A 15 21.84 -8.86 -6.00
N ALA A 16 20.52 -8.77 -6.19
CA ALA A 16 19.83 -7.48 -6.25
C ALA A 16 19.97 -6.70 -4.94
N LEU A 17 19.83 -7.37 -3.79
CA LEU A 17 20.06 -6.75 -2.48
C LEU A 17 21.51 -6.32 -2.27
N PHE A 18 22.47 -7.05 -2.83
CA PHE A 18 23.87 -6.68 -2.79
C PHE A 18 24.17 -5.45 -3.65
N GLU A 19 23.58 -5.34 -4.84
CA GLU A 19 23.71 -4.15 -5.70
C GLU A 19 23.18 -2.90 -4.99
N ASP A 20 21.98 -3.00 -4.39
CA ASP A 20 21.37 -1.95 -3.57
C ASP A 20 22.25 -1.61 -2.35
N ALA A 21 22.72 -2.64 -1.63
CA ALA A 21 23.51 -2.46 -0.42
C ALA A 21 24.90 -1.87 -0.72
N THR A 22 25.52 -2.22 -1.85
CA THR A 22 26.83 -1.71 -2.26
C THR A 22 26.77 -0.23 -2.58
N ALA A 23 25.69 0.22 -3.23
CA ALA A 23 25.44 1.65 -3.47
C ALA A 23 25.33 2.45 -2.15
N GLU A 24 24.83 1.83 -1.08
CA GLU A 24 24.61 2.44 0.23
C GLU A 24 25.71 2.11 1.27
N GLY A 25 26.71 1.29 0.92
CA GLY A 25 27.76 0.84 1.84
C GLY A 25 27.27 -0.09 2.97
N LEU A 26 26.15 -0.77 2.77
CA LEU A 26 25.46 -1.60 3.76
C LEU A 26 25.91 -3.07 3.71
N ALA A 27 25.89 -3.73 4.87
CA ALA A 27 26.18 -5.15 5.01
C ALA A 27 24.90 -6.01 4.92
N VAL A 28 25.04 -7.33 4.79
CA VAL A 28 23.90 -8.27 4.64
C VAL A 28 22.89 -8.18 5.79
N ASP A 29 23.31 -7.73 6.97
CA ASP A 29 22.40 -7.55 8.10
C ASP A 29 21.40 -6.39 7.92
N ALA A 30 21.74 -5.43 7.06
CA ALA A 30 20.88 -4.31 6.70
C ALA A 30 20.06 -4.56 5.43
N ALA A 31 20.10 -5.77 4.86
CA ALA A 31 19.30 -6.12 3.70
C ALA A 31 17.80 -5.92 3.97
N ARG A 32 17.09 -5.33 3.00
CA ARG A 32 15.65 -5.01 3.07
C ARG A 32 14.77 -6.25 3.16
N SER A 33 15.36 -7.42 2.94
CA SER A 33 14.74 -8.72 2.97
C SER A 33 15.71 -9.80 3.46
N ASP A 34 15.16 -10.93 3.91
CA ASP A 34 15.97 -11.99 4.46
C ASP A 34 16.73 -12.73 3.34
N VAL A 35 18.01 -12.99 3.59
CA VAL A 35 18.88 -13.77 2.71
C VAL A 35 19.24 -15.04 3.46
N GLY A 36 18.89 -16.20 2.91
CA GLY A 36 19.05 -17.47 3.61
C GLY A 36 18.84 -18.69 2.71
N PHE A 37 18.95 -19.87 3.31
CA PHE A 37 18.72 -21.14 2.62
C PHE A 37 18.21 -22.22 3.58
N ALA A 38 17.65 -23.29 3.03
CA ALA A 38 17.27 -24.47 3.80
C ALA A 38 18.51 -25.29 4.16
N ARG A 39 19.04 -25.11 5.36
CA ARG A 39 20.21 -25.86 5.86
C ARG A 39 19.78 -27.21 6.42
N LYS A 40 20.48 -28.28 6.05
CA LYS A 40 20.19 -29.64 6.57
C LYS A 40 20.60 -29.78 8.02
N ASN A 41 19.76 -30.46 8.81
CA ASN A 41 20.01 -30.64 10.24
C ASN A 41 21.27 -31.47 10.54
N ILE A 42 21.72 -32.31 9.61
CA ILE A 42 22.97 -33.05 9.74
C ILE A 42 24.21 -32.14 9.74
N LEU A 43 24.11 -30.95 9.15
CA LEU A 43 25.21 -29.98 9.03
C LEU A 43 25.37 -29.10 10.27
N ILE A 44 24.70 -29.42 11.38
CA ILE A 44 24.73 -28.64 12.63
C ILE A 44 25.94 -29.00 13.49
N ARG A 45 26.43 -30.25 13.40
CA ARG A 45 27.53 -30.79 14.21
C ARG A 45 28.90 -30.37 13.66
N ILE A 46 29.12 -29.06 13.58
CA ILE A 46 30.40 -28.47 13.21
C ILE A 46 31.06 -27.97 14.50
N VAL A 47 32.16 -28.60 14.90
CA VAL A 47 32.95 -28.24 16.09
C VAL A 47 34.17 -27.39 15.71
N ASP A 48 34.74 -26.69 16.70
CA ASP A 48 36.01 -25.95 16.58
C ASP A 48 36.06 -24.89 15.47
N LEU A 49 34.92 -24.24 15.20
CA LEU A 49 34.81 -23.16 14.21
C LEU A 49 34.35 -21.85 14.87
N GLY A 50 35.15 -20.81 14.70
CA GLY A 50 34.90 -19.43 15.08
C GLY A 50 33.81 -18.77 14.24
N VAL A 51 33.37 -17.60 14.68
CA VAL A 51 32.21 -16.91 14.10
C VAL A 51 32.43 -16.56 12.62
N ALA A 52 33.59 -16.00 12.28
CA ALA A 52 33.88 -15.60 10.89
C ALA A 52 33.98 -16.80 9.94
N ALA A 53 34.60 -17.89 10.38
CA ALA A 53 34.73 -19.10 9.58
C ALA A 53 33.37 -19.81 9.41
N ARG A 54 32.48 -19.78 10.42
CA ARG A 54 31.08 -20.21 10.25
C ARG A 54 30.34 -19.41 9.20
N ARG A 55 30.45 -18.08 9.23
CA ARG A 55 29.82 -17.22 8.21
C ARG A 55 30.35 -17.50 6.80
N LEU A 56 31.64 -17.82 6.67
CA LEU A 56 32.23 -18.24 5.41
C LEU A 56 31.59 -19.53 4.88
N ILE A 57 31.44 -20.54 5.74
CA ILE A 57 30.77 -21.80 5.39
C ILE A 57 29.31 -21.58 5.03
N ASP A 58 28.58 -20.78 5.81
CA ASP A 58 27.18 -20.46 5.55
C ASP A 58 27.00 -19.74 4.19
N ALA A 59 27.88 -18.79 3.86
CA ALA A 59 27.88 -18.11 2.56
C ALA A 59 28.20 -19.07 1.39
N ALA A 60 29.18 -19.95 1.56
CA ALA A 60 29.52 -20.95 0.55
C ALA A 60 28.36 -21.94 0.33
N TYR A 61 27.74 -22.42 1.41
CA TYR A 61 26.62 -23.36 1.33
C TYR A 61 25.36 -22.72 0.78
N PHE A 62 25.11 -21.45 1.10
CA PHE A 62 24.07 -20.66 0.46
C PHE A 62 24.27 -20.64 -1.07
N ILE A 63 25.48 -20.30 -1.56
CA ILE A 63 25.75 -20.30 -3.01
C ILE A 63 25.48 -21.68 -3.61
N VAL A 64 26.02 -22.76 -3.02
CA VAL A 64 25.83 -24.13 -3.52
C VAL A 64 24.35 -24.56 -3.53
N ALA A 65 23.60 -24.20 -2.50
CA ALA A 65 22.19 -24.55 -2.36
C ALA A 65 21.29 -23.83 -3.39
N GLN A 66 21.73 -22.69 -3.91
CA GLN A 66 20.95 -21.84 -4.82
C GLN A 66 21.33 -22.02 -6.31
N GLU A 67 22.34 -22.83 -6.62
CA GLU A 67 22.73 -23.12 -7.99
C GLU A 67 21.84 -24.20 -8.61
N ASP A 68 21.37 -23.99 -9.84
CA ASP A 68 20.55 -24.99 -10.54
C ASP A 68 21.33 -26.29 -10.78
N ARG A 69 22.65 -26.18 -11.00
CA ARG A 69 23.54 -27.30 -11.31
C ARG A 69 24.65 -27.43 -10.28
N VAL A 70 25.17 -28.64 -10.15
CA VAL A 70 26.33 -28.91 -9.31
C VAL A 70 27.58 -28.53 -10.09
N HIS A 71 28.47 -27.78 -9.45
CA HIS A 71 29.74 -27.37 -10.00
C HIS A 71 30.89 -27.98 -9.19
N ASP A 72 31.99 -28.36 -9.87
CA ASP A 72 33.24 -28.74 -9.19
C ASP A 72 33.90 -27.53 -8.52
N LEU A 73 33.85 -26.38 -9.19
CA LEU A 73 34.41 -25.11 -8.73
C LEU A 73 33.33 -24.03 -8.84
N TYR A 74 32.99 -23.42 -7.70
CA TYR A 74 32.09 -22.28 -7.63
C TYR A 74 32.92 -21.00 -7.74
N ASP A 75 32.45 -20.03 -8.51
CA ASP A 75 33.17 -18.78 -8.77
C ASP A 75 32.21 -17.59 -8.72
N VAL A 76 32.43 -16.70 -7.76
CA VAL A 76 31.59 -15.52 -7.52
C VAL A 76 32.44 -14.27 -7.36
N GLU A 77 31.81 -13.10 -7.40
CA GLU A 77 32.48 -11.85 -7.05
C GLU A 77 32.92 -11.86 -5.59
N LEU A 78 34.14 -11.40 -5.33
CA LEU A 78 34.74 -11.37 -4.00
C LEU A 78 33.97 -10.47 -3.05
N ASP A 79 33.51 -9.31 -3.52
CA ASP A 79 32.78 -8.35 -2.68
C ASP A 79 31.38 -8.87 -2.34
N TYR A 80 30.72 -9.55 -3.28
CA TYR A 80 29.48 -10.27 -3.01
C TYR A 80 29.67 -11.37 -1.96
N PHE A 81 30.72 -12.19 -2.09
CA PHE A 81 31.02 -13.24 -1.11
C PHE A 81 31.31 -12.65 0.28
N LYS A 82 32.13 -11.60 0.35
CA LYS A 82 32.42 -10.86 1.58
C LYS A 82 31.16 -10.27 2.20
N TRP A 83 30.25 -9.75 1.40
CA TRP A 83 28.96 -9.23 1.85
C TRP A 83 28.11 -10.33 2.49
N LEU A 84 27.94 -11.48 1.83
CA LEU A 84 27.19 -12.62 2.36
C LEU A 84 27.70 -13.08 3.74
N MET A 85 29.02 -13.13 3.92
CA MET A 85 29.62 -13.54 5.21
C MET A 85 29.79 -12.38 6.22
N ARG A 86 29.27 -11.17 5.93
CA ARG A 86 29.44 -9.94 6.72
C ARG A 86 30.91 -9.67 7.07
N TYR A 87 31.77 -9.64 6.05
CA TYR A 87 33.19 -9.36 6.17
C TYR A 87 33.53 -8.00 5.56
N SER A 88 33.64 -6.98 6.40
CA SER A 88 33.92 -5.59 5.99
C SER A 88 35.42 -5.22 6.00
N SER A 89 36.29 -6.12 6.46
CA SER A 89 37.71 -5.85 6.56
C SER A 89 38.41 -5.92 5.19
N ARG A 90 39.39 -5.04 4.99
CA ARG A 90 40.33 -5.10 3.86
C ARG A 90 41.58 -5.92 4.18
N ASN A 91 41.67 -6.49 5.38
CA ASN A 91 42.82 -7.28 5.82
C ASN A 91 42.79 -8.69 5.20
N ASN A 92 43.49 -8.86 4.08
CA ASN A 92 43.59 -10.15 3.40
C ASN A 92 44.24 -11.23 4.27
N ALA A 93 45.20 -10.90 5.14
CA ALA A 93 45.82 -11.88 6.03
C ALA A 93 44.82 -12.46 7.04
N HIS A 94 43.91 -11.62 7.56
CA HIS A 94 42.83 -12.11 8.42
C HIS A 94 41.83 -12.96 7.63
N LEU A 95 41.50 -12.60 6.38
CA LEU A 95 40.63 -13.41 5.54
C LEU A 95 41.25 -14.79 5.24
N GLU A 96 42.55 -14.83 4.95
CA GLU A 96 43.33 -16.07 4.76
C GLU A 96 43.31 -16.95 6.02
N GLN A 97 43.41 -16.36 7.21
CA GLN A 97 43.28 -17.08 8.48
C GLN A 97 41.88 -17.71 8.62
N VAL A 98 40.82 -16.93 8.35
CA VAL A 98 39.43 -17.41 8.39
C VAL A 98 39.18 -18.54 7.39
N ILE A 99 39.72 -18.44 6.18
CA ILE A 99 39.65 -19.49 5.15
C ILE A 99 40.38 -20.75 5.64
N THR A 100 41.59 -20.59 6.18
CA THR A 100 42.42 -21.70 6.67
C THR A 100 41.72 -22.44 7.82
N GLU A 101 41.07 -21.70 8.72
CA GLU A 101 40.27 -22.26 9.81
C GLU A 101 39.10 -23.10 9.25
N ALA A 102 38.36 -22.56 8.29
CA ALA A 102 37.25 -23.27 7.64
C ALA A 102 37.69 -24.54 6.89
N GLN A 103 38.85 -24.51 6.24
CA GLN A 103 39.42 -25.68 5.54
C GLN A 103 39.90 -26.78 6.49
N LYS A 104 40.36 -26.42 7.70
CA LYS A 104 40.79 -27.39 8.73
C LYS A 104 39.62 -28.05 9.44
N ALA A 105 38.45 -27.41 9.43
CA ALA A 105 37.26 -27.90 10.10
C ALA A 105 36.64 -29.10 9.38
N LEU A 106 36.20 -30.07 10.19
CA LEU A 106 35.67 -31.36 9.74
C LEU A 106 34.25 -31.56 10.29
N ILE A 107 33.37 -32.13 9.49
CA ILE A 107 32.15 -32.78 9.99
C ILE A 107 32.51 -34.23 10.29
N GLN A 108 32.34 -34.62 11.54
CA GLN A 108 32.44 -36.01 11.97
C GLN A 108 31.05 -36.63 12.03
N ALA A 109 30.78 -37.58 11.15
CA ALA A 109 29.58 -38.37 11.19
C ALA A 109 29.84 -39.59 12.08
N THR A 110 29.47 -39.52 13.36
CA THR A 110 29.34 -40.71 14.18
C THR A 110 27.95 -41.27 13.95
N THR A 111 27.82 -42.26 13.07
CA THR A 111 26.56 -43.01 12.93
C THR A 111 26.27 -43.74 14.25
N ALA A 112 25.01 -44.03 14.54
CA ALA A 112 24.67 -44.95 15.62
C ALA A 112 25.45 -46.26 15.42
N PRO A 113 25.90 -46.94 16.50
CA PRO A 113 26.57 -48.22 16.37
C PRO A 113 25.72 -49.16 15.52
N THR A 114 26.35 -49.84 14.58
CA THR A 114 25.72 -50.97 13.89
C THR A 114 25.30 -52.02 14.93
N PRO A 115 24.36 -52.92 14.60
CA PRO A 115 23.96 -54.00 15.50
C PRO A 115 25.14 -54.85 16.01
N ASP A 116 26.24 -54.89 15.25
CA ASP A 116 27.47 -55.61 15.59
C ASP A 116 28.45 -54.81 16.48
N GLY A 117 28.09 -53.58 16.87
CA GLY A 117 28.89 -52.71 17.73
C GLY A 117 29.91 -51.83 16.99
N ASP A 118 30.06 -51.99 15.68
CA ASP A 118 30.92 -51.13 14.87
C ASP A 118 30.33 -49.73 14.74
N LYS A 119 31.15 -48.72 15.07
CA LYS A 119 30.86 -47.30 14.86
C LYS A 119 31.62 -46.84 13.61
N PRO A 120 31.02 -46.88 12.42
CA PRO A 120 31.70 -46.40 11.22
C PRO A 120 32.11 -44.93 11.42
N PHE A 121 33.40 -44.66 11.25
CA PHE A 121 33.96 -43.31 11.32
C PHE A 121 33.99 -42.70 9.93
N GLY A 122 33.26 -41.60 9.74
CA GLY A 122 33.32 -40.77 8.54
C GLY A 122 33.72 -39.34 8.91
N SER A 123 34.65 -38.77 8.15
CA SER A 123 35.10 -37.38 8.32
C SER A 123 35.19 -36.70 6.95
N VAL A 124 34.58 -35.52 6.83
CA VAL A 124 34.57 -34.73 5.58
C VAL A 124 34.89 -33.28 5.90
N GLN A 125 35.77 -32.66 5.11
CA GLN A 125 36.09 -31.23 5.20
C GLN A 125 34.89 -30.37 4.80
N LEU A 126 34.67 -29.24 5.48
CA LEU A 126 33.56 -28.34 5.18
C LEU A 126 33.72 -27.62 3.83
N ILE A 127 34.96 -27.26 3.50
CA ILE A 127 35.30 -26.54 2.28
C ILE A 127 36.68 -27.02 1.81
N GLY A 128 36.78 -27.27 0.52
CA GLY A 128 38.02 -27.70 -0.13
C GLY A 128 38.88 -26.50 -0.53
N ARG A 129 39.46 -26.56 -1.74
CA ARG A 129 40.29 -25.47 -2.29
C ARG A 129 39.53 -24.14 -2.28
N VAL A 130 40.21 -23.07 -1.85
CA VAL A 130 39.75 -21.68 -1.95
C VAL A 130 40.85 -20.84 -2.60
N SER A 131 40.49 -19.92 -3.49
CA SER A 131 41.39 -18.89 -4.03
C SER A 131 40.64 -17.61 -4.29
N PHE A 132 41.25 -16.46 -3.99
CA PHE A 132 40.69 -15.16 -4.36
C PHE A 132 41.73 -14.32 -5.09
N GLN A 133 41.43 -13.91 -6.32
CA GLN A 133 42.31 -13.13 -7.18
C GLN A 133 41.46 -12.33 -8.18
N GLY A 134 41.89 -11.12 -8.53
CA GLY A 134 41.23 -10.31 -9.57
C GLY A 134 39.75 -10.00 -9.27
N GLY A 135 39.40 -9.79 -8.00
CA GLY A 135 38.02 -9.53 -7.58
C GLY A 135 37.09 -10.75 -7.60
N ARG A 136 37.63 -11.96 -7.82
CA ARG A 136 36.88 -13.22 -7.84
C ARG A 136 37.20 -14.06 -6.60
N PHE A 137 36.21 -14.77 -6.10
CA PHE A 137 36.33 -15.74 -5.02
C PHE A 137 35.89 -17.12 -5.54
N GLN A 138 36.85 -18.04 -5.59
CA GLN A 138 36.66 -19.40 -6.10
C GLN A 138 36.78 -20.40 -4.98
N PHE A 139 35.87 -21.36 -4.91
CA PHE A 139 35.89 -22.40 -3.88
C PHE A 139 35.33 -23.75 -4.35
N ARG A 140 35.75 -24.83 -3.69
CA ARG A 140 35.21 -26.18 -3.88
C ARG A 140 34.51 -26.68 -2.63
N ILE A 141 33.37 -27.35 -2.80
CA ILE A 141 32.71 -28.13 -1.74
C ILE A 141 32.88 -29.62 -2.09
N PRO A 142 33.27 -30.49 -1.13
CA PRO A 142 33.36 -31.93 -1.41
C PRO A 142 32.03 -32.51 -1.89
N THR A 143 32.09 -33.43 -2.85
CA THR A 143 30.90 -33.98 -3.53
C THR A 143 29.90 -34.63 -2.56
N ASP A 144 30.39 -35.30 -1.52
CA ASP A 144 29.56 -35.88 -0.46
C ASP A 144 28.75 -34.81 0.27
N LEU A 145 29.36 -33.65 0.51
CA LEU A 145 28.74 -32.50 1.17
C LEU A 145 27.74 -31.80 0.27
N ILE A 146 28.01 -31.67 -1.03
CA ILE A 146 27.04 -31.14 -2.00
C ILE A 146 25.77 -31.99 -2.00
N SER A 147 25.92 -33.32 -1.98
CA SER A 147 24.81 -34.27 -1.92
C SER A 147 23.98 -34.09 -0.65
N ILE A 148 24.62 -33.78 0.48
CA ILE A 148 23.91 -33.45 1.73
C ILE A 148 23.21 -32.10 1.62
N ILE A 149 23.91 -31.04 1.20
CA ILE A 149 23.38 -29.66 1.12
C ILE A 149 22.12 -29.62 0.25
N ARG A 150 22.16 -30.27 -0.93
CA ARG A 150 21.09 -30.24 -1.93
C ARG A 150 20.12 -31.42 -1.85
N GLY A 151 20.48 -32.48 -1.12
CA GLY A 151 19.70 -33.71 -1.06
C GLY A 151 18.41 -33.60 -0.27
N PRO A 152 17.60 -34.67 -0.24
CA PRO A 152 16.42 -34.73 0.62
C PRO A 152 16.81 -34.84 2.10
N GLY A 153 15.90 -34.47 3.00
CA GLY A 153 16.08 -34.63 4.45
C GLY A 153 15.63 -33.41 5.24
N LYS A 154 15.51 -33.60 6.57
CA LYS A 154 15.09 -32.55 7.50
C LYS A 154 16.01 -31.34 7.43
N SER A 155 15.42 -30.17 7.32
CA SER A 155 16.10 -28.89 7.20
C SER A 155 15.36 -27.82 7.97
N HIS A 156 16.08 -26.75 8.29
CA HIS A 156 15.54 -25.52 8.83
C HIS A 156 15.98 -24.34 7.95
N TRP A 157 15.20 -23.27 7.92
CA TRP A 157 15.62 -22.03 7.27
C TRP A 157 16.72 -21.37 8.09
N LEU A 158 17.86 -21.09 7.48
CA LEU A 158 18.96 -20.36 8.09
C LEU A 158 19.11 -18.98 7.42
N SER A 159 18.90 -17.92 8.20
CA SER A 159 19.13 -16.54 7.76
C SER A 159 20.60 -16.16 7.88
N LEU A 160 21.23 -15.76 6.78
CA LEU A 160 22.57 -15.18 6.76
C LEU A 160 22.61 -13.84 7.50
N ARG A 161 21.52 -13.08 7.47
CA ARG A 161 21.41 -11.84 8.24
C ARG A 161 21.46 -12.11 9.74
N ILE A 162 20.61 -12.99 10.26
CA ILE A 162 20.57 -13.28 11.71
C ILE A 162 21.90 -13.88 12.16
N THR A 163 22.40 -14.87 11.44
CA THR A 163 23.67 -15.54 11.81
C THR A 163 24.87 -14.59 11.79
N SER A 164 24.81 -13.56 10.94
CA SER A 164 25.84 -12.52 10.90
C SER A 164 25.83 -11.57 12.11
N LEU A 165 24.74 -11.49 12.88
CA LEU A 165 24.63 -10.62 14.06
C LEU A 165 25.34 -11.19 15.29
N PHE A 166 25.50 -12.51 15.39
CA PHE A 166 26.18 -13.13 16.52
C PHE A 166 27.66 -12.72 16.62
N THR A 167 28.09 -12.34 17.82
CA THR A 167 29.49 -12.03 18.12
C THR A 167 30.10 -13.04 19.09
N LEU A 168 29.29 -13.73 19.88
CA LEU A 168 29.73 -14.80 20.76
C LEU A 168 29.73 -16.12 19.99
N SER A 169 30.87 -16.82 19.99
CA SER A 169 31.01 -18.10 19.30
C SER A 169 30.00 -19.12 19.81
N TYR A 170 29.81 -19.19 21.13
CA TYR A 170 28.88 -20.13 21.73
C TYR A 170 27.41 -19.81 21.43
N ALA A 171 27.04 -18.51 21.32
CA ALA A 171 25.70 -18.13 20.87
C ALA A 171 25.42 -18.61 19.44
N ARG A 172 26.39 -18.43 18.54
CA ARG A 172 26.29 -18.91 17.16
C ARG A 172 26.11 -20.42 17.09
N VAL A 173 26.87 -21.17 17.89
CA VAL A 173 26.79 -22.64 17.98
C VAL A 173 25.47 -23.09 18.58
N MET A 174 25.07 -22.52 19.72
CA MET A 174 23.79 -22.83 20.35
C MET A 174 22.62 -22.57 19.40
N TYR A 175 22.65 -21.47 18.65
CA TYR A 175 21.63 -21.18 17.64
C TYR A 175 21.56 -22.27 16.56
N ASP A 176 22.70 -22.70 16.00
CA ASP A 176 22.74 -23.83 15.04
C ASP A 176 22.10 -25.10 15.63
N HIS A 177 22.40 -25.40 16.89
CA HIS A 177 21.91 -26.61 17.57
C HIS A 177 20.43 -26.55 17.95
N LEU A 178 19.92 -25.38 18.30
CA LEU A 178 18.59 -25.22 18.88
C LEU A 178 17.53 -24.80 17.87
N LEU A 179 17.90 -24.11 16.79
CA LEU A 179 16.97 -23.67 15.75
C LEU A 179 16.10 -24.78 15.15
N PRO A 180 16.58 -26.02 14.92
CA PRO A 180 15.74 -27.09 14.41
C PRO A 180 14.62 -27.52 15.35
N PHE A 181 14.77 -27.26 16.65
CA PHE A 181 13.79 -27.60 17.69
C PHE A 181 12.76 -26.49 17.90
N ALA A 182 12.82 -25.41 17.12
CA ALA A 182 11.93 -24.27 17.28
C ALA A 182 10.47 -24.61 16.95
N ASP A 183 10.22 -25.65 16.14
CA ASP A 183 8.88 -26.11 15.80
C ASP A 183 8.33 -27.06 16.88
N GLU A 184 9.18 -27.93 17.46
CA GLU A 184 8.82 -28.79 18.59
C GLU A 184 8.70 -28.02 19.92
N GLY A 185 9.30 -26.84 20.01
CA GLY A 185 9.22 -25.93 21.14
C GLY A 185 10.12 -26.28 22.33
N SER A 186 10.75 -27.45 22.33
CA SER A 186 11.71 -27.85 23.36
C SER A 186 12.68 -28.93 22.90
N THR A 187 13.85 -28.99 23.54
CA THR A 187 14.79 -30.12 23.38
C THR A 187 14.47 -31.25 24.37
N ASP A 188 15.09 -32.40 24.15
CA ASP A 188 15.30 -33.38 25.22
C ASP A 188 16.25 -32.84 26.32
N TRP A 189 16.39 -33.60 27.40
CA TRP A 189 17.38 -33.31 28.44
C TRP A 189 18.79 -33.60 27.93
N LEU A 190 19.56 -32.54 27.71
CA LEU A 190 20.95 -32.57 27.29
C LEU A 190 21.86 -32.59 28.51
N THR A 191 22.91 -33.40 28.44
CA THR A 191 23.93 -33.45 29.49
C THR A 191 24.83 -32.20 29.43
N LEU A 192 25.39 -31.82 30.58
CA LEU A 192 26.35 -30.73 30.65
C LEU A 192 27.59 -31.00 29.78
N ASP A 193 27.96 -32.27 29.62
CA ASP A 193 29.10 -32.68 28.79
C ASP A 193 28.80 -32.46 27.30
N GLU A 194 27.61 -32.83 26.82
CA GLU A 194 27.17 -32.55 25.44
C GLU A 194 27.17 -31.05 25.15
N LEU A 195 26.61 -30.24 26.05
CA LEU A 195 26.52 -28.78 25.86
C LEU A 195 27.88 -28.11 25.79
N ARG A 196 28.81 -28.54 26.64
CA ARG A 196 30.20 -28.05 26.61
C ARG A 196 30.92 -28.48 25.35
N GLY A 197 30.61 -29.68 24.84
CA GLY A 197 31.17 -30.23 23.61
C GLY A 197 30.72 -29.51 22.33
N TRP A 198 29.61 -28.76 22.35
CA TRP A 198 29.12 -28.06 21.15
C TRP A 198 30.13 -27.07 20.57
N GLN A 199 30.92 -26.39 21.42
CA GLN A 199 31.96 -25.46 20.99
C GLN A 199 33.28 -26.15 20.60
N GLY A 200 33.40 -27.46 20.85
CA GLY A 200 34.65 -28.21 20.80
C GLY A 200 35.48 -28.09 22.09
N GLU A 201 36.80 -28.30 22.00
CA GLU A 201 37.69 -28.47 23.17
C GLU A 201 37.76 -27.25 24.10
N MET A 202 37.40 -26.05 23.61
CA MET A 202 37.38 -24.82 24.41
C MET A 202 36.30 -24.80 25.52
N GLY A 203 35.21 -25.56 25.38
CA GLY A 203 34.15 -25.65 26.40
C GLY A 203 34.47 -26.62 27.56
N ALA A 204 35.52 -27.45 27.41
CA ALA A 204 35.82 -28.54 28.32
C ALA A 204 36.33 -28.07 29.71
N ASN A 205 36.93 -26.88 29.79
CA ASN A 205 37.54 -26.36 31.01
C ASN A 205 36.52 -25.87 32.08
N ALA A 206 35.26 -25.69 31.70
CA ALA A 206 34.18 -25.27 32.61
C ALA A 206 33.43 -26.48 33.22
N LEU A 207 34.14 -27.36 33.93
CA LEU A 207 33.58 -28.58 34.54
C LEU A 207 32.45 -28.30 35.55
N VAL A 208 32.43 -27.11 36.13
CA VAL A 208 31.44 -26.71 37.13
C VAL A 208 30.35 -25.87 36.45
N PHE A 209 29.11 -26.34 36.53
CA PHE A 209 27.93 -25.67 35.94
C PHE A 209 27.87 -24.17 36.25
N LYS A 210 28.23 -23.75 37.46
CA LYS A 210 28.26 -22.33 37.85
C LYS A 210 29.10 -21.45 36.92
N TYR A 211 30.29 -21.91 36.52
CA TYR A 211 31.18 -21.14 35.66
C TYR A 211 30.76 -21.24 34.19
N PHE A 212 30.36 -22.43 33.75
CA PHE A 212 29.78 -22.61 32.42
C PHE A 212 28.55 -21.71 32.20
N LYS A 213 27.67 -21.63 33.19
CA LYS A 213 26.48 -20.78 33.18
C LYS A 213 26.85 -19.31 32.97
N ARG A 214 27.73 -18.78 33.83
CA ARG A 214 28.13 -17.37 33.86
C ARG A 214 28.91 -16.96 32.61
N ASP A 215 29.87 -17.78 32.19
CA ASP A 215 30.86 -17.39 31.18
C ASP A 215 30.39 -17.71 29.75
N TRP A 216 29.47 -18.66 29.58
CA TRP A 216 29.08 -19.17 28.26
C TRP A 216 27.56 -19.18 28.05
N LEU A 217 26.80 -19.88 28.89
CA LEU A 217 25.38 -20.14 28.66
C LEU A 217 24.52 -18.87 28.74
N GLU A 218 24.61 -18.10 29.84
CA GLU A 218 23.81 -16.89 30.03
C GLU A 218 24.12 -15.81 28.97
N PRO A 219 25.40 -15.49 28.68
CA PRO A 219 25.72 -14.58 27.58
C PRO A 219 25.15 -15.04 26.24
N ALA A 220 25.24 -16.33 25.94
CA ALA A 220 24.74 -16.90 24.68
C ALA A 220 23.21 -16.83 24.58
N VAL A 221 22.49 -17.24 25.63
CA VAL A 221 21.02 -17.15 25.70
C VAL A 221 20.57 -15.70 25.54
N LYS A 222 21.22 -14.76 26.23
CA LYS A 222 20.92 -13.34 26.10
C LYS A 222 21.10 -12.85 24.65
N GLN A 223 22.23 -13.17 24.02
CA GLN A 223 22.50 -12.73 22.65
C GLN A 223 21.52 -13.35 21.64
N ILE A 224 21.13 -14.62 21.79
CA ILE A 224 20.13 -15.26 20.92
C ILE A 224 18.77 -14.58 21.08
N ASN A 225 18.33 -14.35 22.31
CA ASN A 225 17.07 -13.66 22.59
C ASN A 225 17.06 -12.22 22.08
N GLU A 226 18.20 -11.55 22.02
CA GLU A 226 18.30 -10.18 21.53
C GLU A 226 18.33 -10.13 19.99
N LEU A 227 19.14 -10.96 19.34
CA LEU A 227 19.50 -10.77 17.93
C LEU A 227 18.84 -11.75 16.94
N SER A 228 18.22 -12.82 17.44
CA SER A 228 17.67 -13.88 16.57
C SER A 228 16.15 -13.84 16.47
N ASP A 229 15.63 -14.74 15.62
CA ASP A 229 14.21 -15.01 15.38
C ASP A 229 13.60 -16.01 16.38
N ILE A 230 14.34 -16.43 17.40
CA ILE A 230 13.86 -17.31 18.47
C ILE A 230 14.08 -16.68 19.85
N THR A 231 13.22 -17.08 20.79
CA THR A 231 13.43 -16.92 22.22
C THR A 231 13.81 -18.26 22.84
N LEU A 232 14.70 -18.20 23.81
CA LEU A 232 15.29 -19.30 24.54
C LEU A 232 15.11 -19.10 26.03
N GLU A 233 14.56 -20.11 26.67
CA GLU A 233 14.62 -20.34 28.10
C GLU A 233 15.22 -21.71 28.36
N TYR A 234 15.69 -21.97 29.58
CA TYR A 234 16.18 -23.30 29.92
C TYR A 234 15.84 -23.71 31.35
N GLU A 235 15.60 -25.01 31.51
CA GLU A 235 15.41 -25.68 32.78
C GLU A 235 16.66 -26.47 33.13
N THR A 236 16.89 -26.66 34.43
CA THR A 236 18.02 -27.46 34.93
C THR A 236 17.51 -28.65 35.74
N ARG A 237 18.25 -29.76 35.69
CA ARG A 237 18.00 -30.95 36.50
C ARG A 237 19.31 -31.47 37.08
N ASN A 238 19.21 -31.98 38.31
CA ASN A 238 20.33 -32.63 38.98
C ASN A 238 20.63 -34.00 38.36
N GLU A 239 21.90 -34.42 38.43
CA GLU A 239 22.25 -35.81 38.14
C GLU A 239 21.53 -36.76 39.11
N PRO A 240 21.12 -37.96 38.65
CA PRO A 240 20.53 -38.97 39.52
C PRO A 240 21.42 -39.25 40.75
N GLY A 241 20.85 -39.11 41.95
CA GLY A 241 21.56 -39.34 43.21
C GLY A 241 22.53 -38.22 43.64
N SER A 242 22.54 -37.06 42.97
CA SER A 242 23.43 -35.93 43.26
C SER A 242 22.68 -34.61 43.44
N ARG A 243 23.31 -33.65 44.14
CA ARG A 243 22.84 -32.25 44.21
C ARG A 243 23.42 -31.38 43.08
N LYS A 244 24.28 -31.94 42.23
CA LYS A 244 24.91 -31.22 41.12
C LYS A 244 23.96 -31.16 39.93
N ILE A 245 23.77 -29.97 39.39
CA ILE A 245 23.12 -29.77 38.08
C ILE A 245 24.01 -30.40 37.01
N GLY A 246 23.47 -31.35 36.27
CA GLY A 246 24.18 -32.01 35.17
C GLY A 246 23.39 -32.10 33.87
N ARG A 247 22.11 -31.69 33.88
CA ARG A 247 21.27 -31.70 32.69
C ARG A 247 20.52 -30.40 32.50
N LEU A 248 20.35 -30.02 31.24
CA LEU A 248 19.58 -28.86 30.83
C LEU A 248 18.59 -29.24 29.73
N ARG A 249 17.46 -28.55 29.72
CA ARG A 249 16.49 -28.62 28.64
C ARG A 249 16.16 -27.21 28.18
N PHE A 250 16.21 -26.96 26.89
CA PHE A 250 15.85 -25.66 26.32
C PHE A 250 14.39 -25.65 25.92
N ARG A 251 13.69 -24.57 26.25
CA ARG A 251 12.41 -24.20 25.67
C ARG A 251 12.70 -23.16 24.60
N ILE A 252 12.21 -23.41 23.40
CA ILE A 252 12.45 -22.57 22.24
C ILE A 252 11.08 -22.12 21.73
N ALA A 253 10.92 -20.84 21.49
CA ALA A 253 9.76 -20.35 20.76
C ALA A 253 10.27 -19.47 19.64
N ARG A 254 9.65 -19.56 18.47
CA ARG A 254 9.90 -18.54 17.46
C ARG A 254 9.33 -17.22 17.95
N LYS A 255 10.08 -16.15 17.77
CA LYS A 255 9.56 -14.80 17.95
C LYS A 255 8.36 -14.59 17.04
N ASP A 256 7.41 -13.78 17.52
CA ASP A 256 6.17 -13.51 16.80
C ASP A 256 6.49 -12.95 15.43
N VAL A 257 5.61 -13.17 14.46
CA VAL A 257 5.82 -12.73 13.08
C VAL A 257 6.07 -11.22 13.07
N ALA A 258 5.51 -10.41 13.97
CA ALA A 258 5.89 -8.99 14.13
C ALA A 258 7.36 -8.74 14.53
N GLU A 259 8.00 -9.57 15.34
CA GLU A 259 9.46 -9.50 15.59
C GLU A 259 10.27 -10.10 14.42
N ARG A 260 9.72 -11.07 13.69
CA ARG A 260 10.28 -11.56 12.41
C ARG A 260 10.10 -10.57 11.26
N VAL A 261 9.09 -9.72 11.31
CA VAL A 261 8.61 -8.74 10.31
C VAL A 261 9.13 -7.33 10.61
N LEU A 262 9.45 -7.04 11.87
CA LEU A 262 10.44 -6.02 12.22
C LEU A 262 11.82 -6.35 11.63
N HIS A 263 11.94 -7.55 11.06
CA HIS A 263 13.01 -7.93 10.16
C HIS A 263 12.54 -8.39 8.73
N THR A 264 11.27 -8.66 8.39
CA THR A 264 10.87 -9.15 7.02
C THR A 264 9.34 -9.27 6.71
N TYR A 265 8.78 -8.38 5.84
CA TYR A 265 7.56 -8.49 4.94
C TYR A 265 6.10 -8.57 5.48
N GLU A 266 4.99 -8.09 4.90
CA GLU A 266 4.63 -7.32 3.68
C GLU A 266 3.35 -6.46 3.93
N GLU A 267 2.37 -6.93 4.72
CA GLU A 267 1.29 -6.07 5.27
C GLU A 267 1.85 -4.99 6.20
N ALA A 268 2.85 -5.35 7.00
CA ALA A 268 3.62 -4.38 7.77
C ALA A 268 4.42 -3.45 6.85
N GLN A 269 4.83 -3.88 5.64
CA GLN A 269 5.43 -2.98 4.65
C GLN A 269 4.39 -2.05 4.05
N GLU A 270 3.16 -2.51 3.80
CA GLU A 270 2.09 -1.66 3.28
C GLU A 270 1.65 -0.64 4.32
N ILE A 271 1.41 -1.07 5.56
CA ILE A 271 1.16 -0.17 6.68
C ILE A 271 2.35 0.78 6.84
N TYR A 272 3.58 0.27 6.89
CA TYR A 272 4.77 1.12 6.98
C TYR A 272 4.89 2.11 5.81
N ARG A 273 4.56 1.69 4.58
CA ARG A 273 4.56 2.53 3.38
C ARG A 273 3.51 3.62 3.50
N VAL A 274 2.29 3.29 3.90
CA VAL A 274 1.21 4.26 4.13
C VAL A 274 1.60 5.22 5.25
N LEU A 275 2.09 4.72 6.39
CA LEU A 275 2.48 5.54 7.52
C LEU A 275 3.66 6.47 7.17
N LYS A 276 4.69 5.96 6.49
CA LYS A 276 5.91 6.72 6.20
C LYS A 276 5.83 7.56 4.93
N GLN A 277 5.26 7.04 3.85
CA GLN A 277 5.27 7.68 2.53
C GLN A 277 3.98 8.46 2.23
N GLU A 278 2.80 7.93 2.56
CA GLU A 278 1.53 8.65 2.33
C GLU A 278 1.26 9.68 3.43
N LEU A 279 1.39 9.27 4.70
CA LEU A 279 1.07 10.12 5.84
C LEU A 279 2.28 10.92 6.35
N GLY A 280 3.51 10.48 6.03
CA GLY A 280 4.74 11.23 6.32
C GLY A 280 5.24 11.12 7.76
N LEU A 281 5.02 10.01 8.46
CA LEU A 281 5.46 9.82 9.86
C LEU A 281 6.99 9.82 9.99
N SER A 282 7.48 10.43 11.08
CA SER A 282 8.91 10.40 11.41
C SER A 282 9.33 9.06 12.03
N SER A 283 10.64 8.78 12.01
CA SER A 283 11.19 7.55 12.61
C SER A 283 10.87 7.41 14.09
N ASP A 284 10.85 8.50 14.86
CA ASP A 284 10.51 8.46 16.29
C ASP A 284 9.04 8.10 16.52
N GLN A 285 8.15 8.58 15.65
CA GLN A 285 6.73 8.21 15.69
C GLN A 285 6.53 6.75 15.32
N LEU A 286 7.24 6.24 14.32
CA LEU A 286 7.21 4.83 13.94
C LEU A 286 7.78 3.93 15.04
N ASN A 287 8.86 4.36 15.70
CA ASN A 287 9.42 3.66 16.86
C ASN A 287 8.45 3.67 18.04
N GLN A 288 7.77 4.79 18.28
CA GLN A 288 6.71 4.87 19.29
C GLN A 288 5.55 3.90 18.97
N ILE A 289 5.19 3.74 17.70
CA ILE A 289 4.18 2.75 17.29
C ILE A 289 4.69 1.33 17.52
N GLY A 290 5.92 1.02 17.06
CA GLY A 290 6.56 -0.28 17.21
C GLY A 290 6.76 -0.71 18.67
N ALA A 291 7.11 0.22 19.54
CA ALA A 291 7.27 -0.03 20.98
C ALA A 291 5.95 -0.24 21.71
N ASN A 292 4.83 0.21 21.14
CA ASN A 292 3.49 0.15 21.75
C ASN A 292 2.53 -0.76 20.98
N ARG A 293 3.04 -1.76 20.24
CA ARG A 293 2.24 -2.67 19.40
C ARG A 293 1.17 -3.47 20.16
N GLY A 294 1.30 -3.60 21.48
CA GLY A 294 0.24 -4.14 22.34
C GLY A 294 -1.01 -3.26 22.43
N THR A 295 -0.88 -1.94 22.27
CA THR A 295 -2.01 -0.98 22.25
C THR A 295 -2.33 -0.49 20.84
N TYR A 296 -1.31 -0.39 19.99
CA TYR A 296 -1.38 0.01 18.59
C TYR A 296 -1.29 -1.21 17.69
N THR A 297 -2.34 -2.03 17.80
CA THR A 297 -2.57 -3.19 16.95
C THR A 297 -2.75 -2.76 15.49
N ASP A 298 -2.60 -3.71 14.57
CA ASP A 298 -2.79 -3.43 13.13
C ASP A 298 -4.19 -2.88 12.82
N ASP A 299 -5.23 -3.44 13.42
CA ASP A 299 -6.60 -2.94 13.25
C ASP A 299 -6.75 -1.48 13.67
N ARG A 300 -6.10 -1.09 14.77
CA ARG A 300 -6.12 0.29 15.26
C ARG A 300 -5.33 1.22 14.35
N LEU A 301 -4.22 0.74 13.79
CA LEU A 301 -3.47 1.47 12.75
C LEU A 301 -4.33 1.65 11.50
N HIS A 302 -5.03 0.60 11.04
CA HIS A 302 -5.94 0.69 9.90
C HIS A 302 -7.11 1.66 10.14
N GLN A 303 -7.73 1.63 11.32
CA GLN A 303 -8.80 2.57 11.70
C GLN A 303 -8.31 4.02 11.73
N ALA A 304 -7.12 4.26 12.30
CA ALA A 304 -6.53 5.59 12.32
C ALA A 304 -6.11 6.06 10.92
N ILE A 305 -5.62 5.16 10.05
CA ILE A 305 -5.33 5.43 8.63
C ILE A 305 -6.63 5.83 7.93
N GLU A 306 -7.70 5.04 8.09
CA GLU A 306 -9.00 5.29 7.47
C GLU A 306 -9.58 6.63 7.93
N ARG A 307 -9.58 6.90 9.24
CA ARG A 307 -10.04 8.17 9.80
C ARG A 307 -9.28 9.37 9.26
N THR A 308 -7.97 9.22 9.08
CA THR A 308 -7.09 10.27 8.54
C THR A 308 -7.39 10.52 7.07
N ARG A 309 -7.51 9.47 6.24
CA ARG A 309 -7.90 9.57 4.83
C ARG A 309 -9.29 10.19 4.66
N PHE A 310 -10.24 9.82 5.52
CA PHE A 310 -11.60 10.37 5.52
C PHE A 310 -11.61 11.88 5.80
N SER A 311 -10.88 12.33 6.83
CA SER A 311 -10.73 13.77 7.13
C SER A 311 -10.04 14.55 6.02
N LEU A 312 -9.06 13.94 5.33
CA LEU A 312 -8.37 14.55 4.20
C LEU A 312 -9.33 14.81 3.04
N LYS A 313 -10.19 13.84 2.69
CA LYS A 313 -11.20 14.01 1.63
C LYS A 313 -12.20 15.14 1.92
N LEU A 314 -12.50 15.37 3.20
CA LEU A 314 -13.34 16.48 3.66
C LEU A 314 -12.59 17.83 3.76
N GLY A 315 -11.29 17.88 3.45
CA GLY A 315 -10.47 19.09 3.56
C GLY A 315 -10.19 19.54 5.00
N LYS A 316 -10.47 18.70 6.00
CA LYS A 316 -10.34 19.05 7.44
C LYS A 316 -8.91 18.94 7.97
N VAL A 317 -7.98 18.36 7.21
CA VAL A 317 -6.56 18.29 7.55
C VAL A 317 -5.80 19.27 6.68
N SER A 318 -5.23 20.32 7.29
CA SER A 318 -4.65 21.45 6.56
C SER A 318 -3.14 21.63 6.71
N LYS A 319 -2.49 20.98 7.71
CA LYS A 319 -1.06 21.21 8.03
C LYS A 319 -0.20 19.95 8.08
N SER A 320 -0.64 18.89 8.77
CA SER A 320 0.16 17.67 8.92
C SER A 320 -0.71 16.42 9.01
N PRO A 321 -0.72 15.58 7.96
CA PRO A 321 -1.34 14.25 7.99
C PRO A 321 -0.73 13.34 9.07
N ALA A 322 0.60 13.28 9.21
CA ALA A 322 1.28 12.49 10.24
C ALA A 322 0.88 12.85 11.67
N GLY A 323 0.85 14.15 11.99
CA GLY A 323 0.46 14.62 13.32
C GLY A 323 -1.00 14.30 13.64
N PHE A 324 -1.88 14.45 12.65
CA PHE A 324 -3.29 14.08 12.79
C PHE A 324 -3.44 12.57 13.01
N PHE A 325 -2.74 11.75 12.22
CA PHE A 325 -2.74 10.30 12.36
C PHE A 325 -2.29 9.87 13.75
N MET A 326 -1.16 10.38 14.26
CA MET A 326 -0.66 10.01 15.59
C MET A 326 -1.65 10.36 16.71
N LYS A 327 -2.38 11.48 16.57
CA LYS A 327 -3.42 11.86 17.52
C LYS A 327 -4.63 10.93 17.42
N ALA A 328 -5.11 10.64 16.21
CA ALA A 328 -6.22 9.72 15.97
C ALA A 328 -5.90 8.31 16.49
N LEU A 329 -4.67 7.83 16.27
CA LEU A 329 -4.19 6.55 16.77
C LEU A 329 -4.18 6.53 18.31
N LYS A 330 -3.62 7.56 18.94
CA LYS A 330 -3.55 7.67 20.40
C LYS A 330 -4.93 7.72 21.04
N GLU A 331 -5.84 8.53 20.49
CA GLU A 331 -7.18 8.75 21.04
C GLU A 331 -8.21 7.71 20.56
N GLY A 332 -7.85 6.83 19.61
CA GLY A 332 -8.71 5.74 19.14
C GLY A 332 -9.88 6.22 18.28
N TRP A 333 -9.67 7.27 17.47
CA TRP A 333 -10.73 7.82 16.64
C TRP A 333 -11.06 6.90 15.47
N VAL A 334 -12.34 6.61 15.30
CA VAL A 334 -12.88 5.81 14.21
C VAL A 334 -13.85 6.65 13.36
N VAL A 335 -14.08 6.23 12.11
CA VAL A 335 -15.14 6.81 11.28
C VAL A 335 -16.45 6.09 11.63
N SER A 336 -17.41 6.83 12.17
CA SER A 336 -18.72 6.26 12.52
C SER A 336 -19.58 6.00 11.29
N ASP A 337 -20.51 5.04 11.39
CA ASP A 337 -21.41 4.71 10.27
C ASP A 337 -22.30 5.89 9.89
N ALA A 338 -22.72 6.71 10.86
CA ALA A 338 -23.45 7.95 10.60
C ALA A 338 -22.62 8.95 9.78
N GLU A 339 -21.31 9.06 10.02
CA GLU A 339 -20.42 9.89 9.19
C GLU A 339 -20.24 9.33 7.77
N ARG A 340 -20.18 8.00 7.62
CA ARG A 340 -20.13 7.35 6.31
C ARG A 340 -21.42 7.62 5.53
N GLU A 341 -22.56 7.42 6.17
CA GLU A 341 -23.89 7.66 5.60
C GLU A 341 -24.07 9.14 5.23
N MET A 342 -23.63 10.06 6.08
CA MET A 342 -23.71 11.50 5.80
C MET A 342 -22.98 11.87 4.51
N ILE A 343 -21.79 11.31 4.23
CA ILE A 343 -21.10 11.57 2.95
C ILE A 343 -21.87 10.96 1.78
N THR A 344 -22.39 9.74 1.90
CA THR A 344 -23.19 9.15 0.82
C THR A 344 -24.46 9.95 0.54
N VAL A 345 -25.12 10.47 1.58
CA VAL A 345 -26.28 11.35 1.47
C VAL A 345 -25.88 12.68 0.84
N GLN A 346 -24.77 13.31 1.25
CA GLN A 346 -24.27 14.54 0.64
C GLN A 346 -23.89 14.35 -0.83
N GLN A 347 -23.25 13.24 -1.19
CA GLN A 347 -22.94 12.91 -2.58
C GLN A 347 -24.21 12.66 -3.39
N THR A 348 -25.21 12.00 -2.81
CA THR A 348 -26.50 11.75 -3.46
C THR A 348 -27.28 13.05 -3.63
N LEU A 349 -27.31 13.91 -2.62
CA LEU A 349 -27.93 15.23 -2.68
C LEU A 349 -27.25 16.10 -3.72
N ALA A 350 -25.92 16.13 -3.78
CA ALA A 350 -25.19 16.85 -4.82
C ALA A 350 -25.51 16.32 -6.23
N LEU A 351 -25.64 15.01 -6.40
CA LEU A 351 -26.07 14.39 -7.65
C LEU A 351 -27.52 14.73 -8.01
N VAL A 352 -28.41 14.80 -7.01
CA VAL A 352 -29.82 15.20 -7.20
C VAL A 352 -29.93 16.68 -7.53
N GLU A 353 -29.23 17.55 -6.83
CA GLU A 353 -29.15 18.99 -7.12
C GLU A 353 -28.61 19.23 -8.53
N GLN A 354 -27.58 18.47 -8.95
CA GLN A 354 -27.06 18.54 -10.31
C GLN A 354 -28.12 18.10 -11.34
N ARG A 355 -28.88 17.03 -11.08
CA ARG A 355 -29.97 16.58 -11.96
C ARG A 355 -31.13 17.58 -12.01
N GLU A 356 -31.51 18.15 -10.87
CA GLU A 356 -32.55 19.18 -10.80
C GLU A 356 -32.13 20.47 -11.51
N PHE A 357 -30.86 20.84 -11.41
CA PHE A 357 -30.30 21.93 -12.18
C PHE A 357 -30.39 21.64 -13.68
N ASP A 358 -29.98 20.46 -14.12
CA ASP A 358 -30.06 20.04 -15.52
C ASP A 358 -31.52 20.01 -16.03
N ASP A 359 -32.47 19.56 -15.22
CA ASP A 359 -33.89 19.50 -15.57
C ASP A 359 -34.54 20.89 -15.59
N LYS A 360 -34.16 21.80 -14.68
CA LYS A 360 -34.58 23.22 -14.73
C LYS A 360 -34.06 23.91 -15.99
N VAL A 361 -32.81 23.66 -16.37
CA VAL A 361 -32.23 24.19 -17.61
C VAL A 361 -33.02 23.66 -18.82
N LYS A 362 -33.35 22.36 -18.86
CA LYS A 362 -34.20 21.79 -19.92
C LYS A 362 -35.60 22.40 -19.94
N ALA A 363 -36.27 22.52 -18.79
CA ALA A 363 -37.62 23.08 -18.72
C ALA A 363 -37.67 24.56 -19.13
N GLN A 364 -36.68 25.35 -18.74
CA GLN A 364 -36.54 26.74 -19.18
C GLN A 364 -36.32 26.84 -20.69
N SER A 365 -35.53 25.93 -21.27
CA SER A 365 -35.35 25.87 -22.73
C SER A 365 -36.65 25.58 -23.48
N VAL A 366 -37.49 24.66 -22.98
CA VAL A 366 -38.78 24.33 -23.59
C VAL A 366 -39.80 25.46 -23.44
N ALA A 367 -39.84 26.13 -22.28
CA ALA A 367 -40.72 27.28 -22.06
C ALA A 367 -40.34 28.48 -22.95
N ALA A 368 -39.03 28.76 -23.11
CA ALA A 368 -38.56 29.80 -24.01
C ALA A 368 -38.96 29.54 -25.47
N LEU A 369 -38.88 28.28 -25.93
CA LEU A 369 -39.33 27.88 -27.27
C LEU A 369 -40.84 28.09 -27.46
N ASN A 370 -41.66 27.74 -26.47
CA ASN A 370 -43.11 27.91 -26.55
C ASN A 370 -43.54 29.39 -26.53
N THR A 371 -42.91 30.24 -25.72
CA THR A 371 -43.20 31.68 -25.69
C THR A 371 -42.83 32.33 -27.03
N ALA A 372 -41.66 32.00 -27.59
CA ALA A 372 -41.26 32.49 -28.91
C ALA A 372 -42.27 32.08 -30.01
N ALA A 373 -42.78 30.86 -29.96
CA ALA A 373 -43.80 30.39 -30.90
C ALA A 373 -45.14 31.15 -30.75
N GLN A 374 -45.58 31.43 -29.52
CA GLN A 374 -46.82 32.18 -29.26
C GLN A 374 -46.71 33.65 -29.67
N GLU A 375 -45.59 34.31 -29.40
CA GLU A 375 -45.33 35.69 -29.82
C GLU A 375 -45.34 35.82 -31.34
N SER A 376 -44.70 34.89 -32.05
CA SER A 376 -44.73 34.86 -33.52
C SER A 376 -46.16 34.74 -34.06
N SER A 377 -46.96 33.81 -33.53
CA SER A 377 -48.35 33.62 -33.95
C SER A 377 -49.26 34.82 -33.60
N ALA A 378 -49.01 35.51 -32.49
CA ALA A 378 -49.74 36.72 -32.12
C ALA A 378 -49.44 37.88 -33.09
N GLN A 379 -48.16 38.06 -33.46
CA GLN A 379 -47.76 39.09 -34.42
C GLN A 379 -48.36 38.84 -35.81
N GLU A 380 -48.39 37.60 -36.28
CA GLU A 380 -49.03 37.23 -37.55
C GLU A 380 -50.52 37.59 -37.55
N ARG A 381 -51.26 37.22 -36.50
CA ARG A 381 -52.68 37.58 -36.37
C ARG A 381 -52.91 39.08 -36.38
N MET A 382 -52.11 39.86 -35.65
CA MET A 382 -52.25 41.32 -35.64
C MET A 382 -52.03 41.94 -37.02
N ARG A 383 -51.11 41.39 -37.83
CA ARG A 383 -50.86 41.83 -39.20
C ARG A 383 -52.04 41.50 -40.13
N GLU A 384 -52.63 40.31 -39.98
CA GLU A 384 -53.82 39.92 -40.73
C GLU A 384 -55.03 40.79 -40.41
N GLU A 385 -55.28 41.06 -39.12
CA GLU A 385 -56.36 41.95 -38.68
C GLU A 385 -56.20 43.36 -39.25
N ALA A 386 -54.98 43.92 -39.22
CA ALA A 386 -54.69 45.22 -39.81
C ALA A 386 -54.95 45.21 -41.33
N ARG A 387 -54.52 44.16 -42.04
CA ARG A 387 -54.76 44.03 -43.49
C ARG A 387 -56.26 43.98 -43.81
N ALA A 388 -57.02 43.17 -43.07
CA ALA A 388 -58.46 43.04 -43.26
C ALA A 388 -59.21 44.33 -42.95
N GLY A 389 -58.86 45.00 -41.84
CA GLY A 389 -59.46 46.28 -41.46
C GLY A 389 -59.15 47.40 -42.46
N ARG A 390 -57.96 47.39 -43.06
CA ARG A 390 -57.60 48.34 -44.12
C ARG A 390 -58.45 48.12 -45.36
N ALA A 391 -58.59 46.88 -45.81
CA ALA A 391 -59.44 46.55 -46.96
C ALA A 391 -60.91 46.95 -46.72
N GLN A 392 -61.42 46.75 -45.50
CA GLN A 392 -62.78 47.18 -45.12
C GLN A 392 -62.92 48.70 -45.09
N TYR A 393 -61.90 49.42 -44.60
CA TYR A 393 -61.88 50.87 -44.66
C TYR A 393 -61.93 51.34 -46.11
N ASP A 394 -61.03 50.84 -46.96
CA ASP A 394 -60.89 51.29 -48.36
C ASP A 394 -62.19 51.07 -49.16
N ALA A 395 -62.93 49.97 -48.90
CA ALA A 395 -64.18 49.64 -49.55
C ALA A 395 -65.43 50.36 -48.98
N ALA A 396 -65.32 51.08 -47.87
CA ALA A 396 -66.45 51.78 -47.25
C ALA A 396 -66.81 53.08 -47.96
N GLU A 397 -68.08 53.47 -47.86
CA GLU A 397 -68.56 54.78 -48.34
C GLU A 397 -67.94 55.93 -47.54
N GLN A 398 -67.76 57.09 -48.17
CA GLN A 398 -67.04 58.23 -47.57
C GLN A 398 -67.61 58.65 -46.21
N LYS A 399 -68.95 58.65 -46.06
CA LYS A 399 -69.60 58.99 -44.79
C LYS A 399 -69.20 58.03 -43.65
N GLN A 400 -69.01 56.74 -43.94
CA GLN A 400 -68.56 55.76 -42.96
C GLN A 400 -67.07 55.88 -42.67
N LYS A 401 -66.25 56.18 -43.68
CA LYS A 401 -64.82 56.46 -43.51
C LYS A 401 -64.59 57.63 -42.57
N ASP A 402 -65.30 58.75 -42.78
CA ASP A 402 -65.22 59.95 -41.94
C ASP A 402 -65.66 59.65 -40.50
N GLU A 403 -66.74 58.86 -40.32
CA GLU A 403 -67.20 58.46 -38.99
C GLU A 403 -66.17 57.60 -38.27
N TRP A 404 -65.58 56.61 -38.96
CA TRP A 404 -64.58 55.71 -38.38
C TRP A 404 -63.30 56.46 -38.02
N LEU A 405 -62.83 57.34 -38.90
CA LEU A 405 -61.69 58.20 -38.64
C LEU A 405 -61.94 59.08 -37.42
N ARG A 406 -63.06 59.80 -37.37
CA ARG A 406 -63.41 60.65 -36.22
C ARG A 406 -63.54 59.84 -34.92
N THR A 407 -64.17 58.67 -34.99
CA THR A 407 -64.31 57.80 -33.82
C THR A 407 -62.94 57.32 -33.34
N TYR A 408 -62.07 56.89 -34.25
CA TYR A 408 -60.72 56.45 -33.94
C TYR A 408 -59.90 57.56 -33.27
N LEU A 409 -59.85 58.76 -33.88
CA LEU A 409 -59.11 59.90 -33.33
C LEU A 409 -59.63 60.32 -31.94
N SER A 410 -60.93 60.14 -31.69
CA SER A 410 -61.52 60.40 -30.37
C SER A 410 -61.36 59.25 -29.37
N SER A 411 -61.03 58.04 -29.83
CA SER A 411 -60.90 56.83 -29.01
C SER A 411 -59.67 56.88 -28.10
N SER A 412 -59.68 56.11 -27.01
CA SER A 412 -58.52 56.00 -26.12
C SER A 412 -57.29 55.47 -26.85
N GLY A 413 -57.46 54.44 -27.70
CA GLY A 413 -56.40 53.87 -28.52
C GLY A 413 -55.79 54.89 -29.47
N GLY A 414 -56.63 55.56 -30.27
CA GLY A 414 -56.18 56.62 -31.18
C GLY A 414 -55.50 57.77 -30.46
N LYS A 415 -56.04 58.25 -29.32
CA LYS A 415 -55.40 59.33 -28.52
C LYS A 415 -54.05 58.94 -27.93
N ILE A 416 -53.86 57.68 -27.53
CA ILE A 416 -52.57 57.18 -27.05
C ILE A 416 -51.59 57.12 -28.22
N MET A 417 -52.06 56.65 -29.38
CA MET A 417 -51.26 56.52 -30.58
C MET A 417 -50.80 57.89 -31.13
N LEU A 418 -51.71 58.87 -31.20
CA LEU A 418 -51.39 60.25 -31.58
C LEU A 418 -50.41 60.90 -30.59
N ARG A 419 -50.55 60.65 -29.28
CA ARG A 419 -49.58 61.12 -28.27
C ARG A 419 -48.21 60.46 -28.46
N ARG A 420 -48.17 59.17 -28.77
CA ARG A 420 -46.93 58.43 -29.07
C ARG A 420 -46.20 59.05 -30.26
N LEU A 421 -46.94 59.45 -31.28
CA LEU A 421 -46.42 60.08 -32.50
C LEU A 421 -46.32 61.61 -32.43
N LYS A 422 -46.70 62.22 -31.31
CA LYS A 422 -46.68 63.67 -31.07
C LYS A 422 -47.46 64.49 -32.12
N LEU A 423 -48.57 63.96 -32.62
CA LEU A 423 -49.44 64.63 -33.59
C LEU A 423 -50.60 65.36 -32.91
N ASN A 424 -50.95 66.55 -33.43
CA ASN A 424 -52.06 67.34 -32.90
C ASN A 424 -53.40 66.83 -33.48
N PRO A 425 -54.33 66.32 -32.65
CA PRO A 425 -55.59 65.73 -33.11
C PRO A 425 -56.48 66.66 -33.94
N ASP A 426 -56.39 67.98 -33.74
CA ASP A 426 -57.24 68.95 -34.46
C ASP A 426 -56.81 69.18 -35.92
N VAL A 427 -55.63 68.69 -36.30
CA VAL A 427 -55.00 68.87 -37.62
C VAL A 427 -54.82 67.54 -38.35
N VAL A 428 -55.13 66.41 -37.69
CA VAL A 428 -54.96 65.06 -38.27
C VAL A 428 -56.17 64.73 -39.14
N ASP A 429 -55.91 64.61 -40.43
CA ASP A 429 -56.88 64.23 -41.45
C ASP A 429 -56.69 62.77 -41.92
N GLU A 430 -57.52 62.33 -42.85
CA GLU A 430 -57.49 60.98 -43.41
C GLU A 430 -56.11 60.66 -44.03
N ALA A 431 -55.54 61.60 -44.77
CA ALA A 431 -54.24 61.43 -45.41
C ALA A 431 -53.12 61.19 -44.39
N THR A 432 -53.16 61.90 -43.26
CA THR A 432 -52.18 61.74 -42.18
C THR A 432 -52.28 60.37 -41.51
N VAL A 433 -53.49 59.88 -41.24
CA VAL A 433 -53.68 58.56 -40.60
C VAL A 433 -53.31 57.41 -41.54
N LEU A 434 -53.59 57.55 -42.83
CA LEU A 434 -53.27 56.52 -43.81
C LEU A 434 -51.81 56.53 -44.28
N GLY A 435 -51.10 57.65 -44.10
CA GLY A 435 -49.72 57.85 -44.53
C GLY A 435 -48.64 57.35 -43.56
N ASP A 436 -48.94 57.25 -42.26
CA ASP A 436 -48.01 56.76 -41.24
C ASP A 436 -48.19 55.26 -40.99
N VAL A 437 -47.08 54.50 -41.04
CA VAL A 437 -47.08 53.03 -41.00
C VAL A 437 -47.65 52.49 -39.68
N ASP A 438 -47.43 53.19 -38.58
CA ASP A 438 -47.94 52.74 -37.29
C ASP A 438 -49.39 53.17 -37.08
N LEU A 439 -49.76 54.42 -37.45
CA LEU A 439 -51.15 54.88 -37.37
C LEU A 439 -52.06 54.06 -38.24
N VAL A 440 -51.63 53.76 -39.46
CA VAL A 440 -52.47 53.04 -40.40
C VAL A 440 -52.71 51.60 -39.94
N GLY A 441 -51.70 50.97 -39.32
CA GLY A 441 -51.84 49.63 -38.76
C GLY A 441 -52.79 49.59 -37.55
N ASP A 442 -52.65 50.54 -36.64
CA ASP A 442 -53.51 50.65 -35.45
C ASP A 442 -54.94 51.06 -35.82
N PHE A 443 -55.09 52.05 -36.69
CA PHE A 443 -56.36 52.50 -37.23
C PHE A 443 -57.07 51.38 -37.98
N ALA A 444 -56.37 50.65 -38.85
CA ALA A 444 -56.97 49.56 -39.58
C ALA A 444 -57.47 48.45 -38.63
N ARG A 445 -56.72 48.11 -37.58
CA ARG A 445 -57.19 47.17 -36.55
C ARG A 445 -58.38 47.70 -35.77
N PHE A 446 -58.43 49.00 -35.50
CA PHE A 446 -59.60 49.64 -34.93
C PHE A 446 -60.83 49.49 -35.84
N VAL A 447 -60.68 49.72 -37.15
CA VAL A 447 -61.74 49.53 -38.15
C VAL A 447 -62.20 48.07 -38.15
N PHE A 448 -61.28 47.11 -38.22
CA PHE A 448 -61.59 45.67 -38.17
C PHE A 448 -62.40 45.30 -36.92
N ASN A 449 -62.03 45.81 -35.76
CA ASN A 449 -62.75 45.53 -34.52
C ASN A 449 -64.14 46.20 -34.49
N LYS A 450 -64.27 47.42 -35.02
CA LYS A 450 -65.53 48.16 -35.10
C LYS A 450 -66.53 47.50 -36.05
N THR A 451 -66.05 46.96 -37.17
CA THR A 451 -66.88 46.21 -38.13
C THR A 451 -67.26 44.83 -37.59
N LYS A 452 -66.33 44.14 -36.91
CA LYS A 452 -66.58 42.84 -36.28
C LYS A 452 -67.60 42.90 -35.15
N THR A 453 -67.57 43.94 -34.31
CA THR A 453 -68.52 44.10 -33.20
C THR A 453 -69.95 44.42 -33.66
N LYS A 454 -70.12 45.10 -34.80
CA LYS A 454 -71.45 45.26 -35.41
C LYS A 454 -72.08 43.92 -35.84
N ALA A 455 -71.31 42.84 -35.96
CA ALA A 455 -71.79 41.52 -36.38
C ALA A 455 -72.21 40.55 -35.24
N LYS A 456 -72.04 40.88 -33.95
CA LYS A 456 -72.42 39.99 -32.82
C LYS A 456 -73.30 40.69 -31.74
N GLY A 457 -74.61 40.44 -31.75
CA GLY A 457 -75.60 40.81 -30.70
C GLY A 457 -75.82 39.72 -29.63
N PRO A 458 -76.55 40.01 -28.51
CA PRO A 458 -76.33 39.36 -27.21
C PRO A 458 -77.20 38.12 -26.95
N GLY A 459 -76.59 37.03 -26.45
CA GLY A 459 -77.30 35.91 -25.85
C GLY A 459 -76.46 34.66 -25.62
N SER A 460 -75.84 34.54 -24.44
CA SER A 460 -75.75 33.30 -23.64
C SER A 460 -74.64 33.42 -22.58
N ARG A 461 -75.02 33.76 -21.36
CA ARG A 461 -74.27 33.35 -20.15
C ARG A 461 -75.10 32.26 -19.47
N ALA A 462 -74.57 31.05 -19.41
CA ALA A 462 -75.06 29.99 -18.55
C ALA A 462 -73.88 29.35 -17.79
N ARG A 463 -74.16 29.09 -16.51
CA ARG A 463 -73.36 28.58 -15.37
C ARG A 463 -72.54 27.32 -15.71
N ALA A 464 -71.26 27.24 -15.36
CA ALA A 464 -70.60 27.06 -14.05
C ALA A 464 -70.50 25.59 -13.60
N GLY A 465 -69.25 25.17 -13.34
CA GLY A 465 -68.81 23.88 -12.82
C GLY A 465 -67.29 23.90 -12.75
#